data_AF-A0A1Z9YEX9-F1
#
_entry.id   AF-A0A1Z9YEX9-F1
#
_cell.length_a   1.000
_cell.length_b   1.000
_cell.length_c   1.000
_cell.angle_alpha   90.00
_cell.angle_beta   90.00
_cell.angle_gamma   90.00
#
_symmetry.space_group_name_H-M   'P 1'
#
loop_
_entity.id
_entity.type
_entity.pdbx_description
1 polymer ?
#
loop_
_entity_poly.entity_id
_entity_poly.type
_entity_poly.pdbx_seq_one_letter_code
_entity_poly.pdbx_strand_id
1 'polypeptide(L)'
;MIRNILLAGAASVAVAAPAVAQEVSVSGNVAIGTEYVWRGVTQSNGDMAISGGFDLEAGNFYAGTWVSNVDFEDSSDTNIEWDFYAGFTGDLTDTVAFDLGLIYYAYP
;
A
#
# COMPACT_ATOMS: atom_id res chain seq x y z
N MET A 1 11.04 -18.57 31.01
CA MET A 1 11.81 -19.05 29.83
C MET A 1 11.98 -17.88 28.88
N ILE A 2 13.17 -17.29 28.83
CA ILE A 2 13.48 -16.08 28.05
C ILE A 2 14.23 -16.54 26.79
N ARG A 3 13.72 -16.23 25.60
CA ARG A 3 14.40 -16.47 24.32
C ARG A 3 14.83 -15.12 23.75
N ASN A 4 16.12 -14.83 23.84
CA ASN A 4 16.74 -13.71 23.13
C ASN A 4 16.73 -14.00 21.63
N ILE A 5 16.05 -13.17 20.84
CA ILE A 5 16.14 -13.18 19.38
C ILE A 5 17.24 -12.20 18.99
N LEU A 6 18.28 -12.71 18.31
CA LEU A 6 19.39 -11.95 17.75
C LEU A 6 18.87 -11.06 16.61
N LEU A 7 19.07 -9.76 16.73
CA LEU A 7 18.79 -8.77 15.70
C LEU A 7 19.99 -8.71 14.75
N ALA A 8 19.85 -9.22 13.53
CA ALA A 8 20.87 -9.07 12.49
C ALA A 8 20.71 -7.67 11.86
N GLY A 9 21.65 -6.77 12.15
CA GLY A 9 21.67 -5.41 11.61
C GLY A 9 22.03 -5.40 10.12
N ALA A 10 21.14 -4.89 9.28
CA ALA A 10 21.46 -4.51 7.92
C ALA A 10 22.13 -3.12 7.94
N ALA A 11 23.38 -3.03 7.51
CA ALA A 11 24.07 -1.77 7.32
C ALA A 11 23.60 -1.13 6.01
N SER A 12 22.83 -0.05 6.08
CA SER A 12 22.44 0.77 4.94
C SER A 12 23.54 1.78 4.62
N VAL A 13 24.16 1.65 3.45
CA VAL A 13 25.01 2.71 2.87
C VAL A 13 24.08 3.69 2.17
N ALA A 14 23.90 4.88 2.75
CA ALA A 14 23.16 5.96 2.11
C ALA A 14 24.10 6.76 1.18
N VAL A 15 23.88 6.67 -0.13
CA VAL A 15 24.49 7.57 -1.11
C VAL A 15 23.51 8.71 -1.35
N ALA A 16 23.86 9.93 -0.92
CA ALA A 16 23.06 11.12 -1.19
C ALA A 16 23.28 11.57 -2.64
N ALA A 17 22.26 11.42 -3.49
CA ALA A 17 22.22 12.02 -4.82
C ALA A 17 21.71 13.47 -4.76
N PRO A 18 22.10 14.36 -5.70
CA PRO A 18 21.63 15.74 -5.73
C PRO A 18 20.11 15.80 -5.99
N ALA A 19 19.41 16.61 -5.20
CA ALA A 19 17.96 16.83 -5.32
C ALA A 19 17.66 17.72 -6.55
N VAL A 20 17.20 17.11 -7.63
CA VAL A 20 16.43 17.80 -8.67
C VAL A 20 15.01 17.99 -8.15
N ALA A 21 14.41 19.15 -8.36
CA ALA A 21 13.00 19.40 -8.02
C ALA A 21 12.12 18.46 -8.88
N GLN A 22 11.68 17.35 -8.30
CA GLN A 22 10.71 16.46 -8.93
C GLN A 22 9.33 17.12 -8.88
N GLU A 23 8.60 17.08 -10.00
CA GLU A 23 7.18 17.42 -9.98
C GLU A 23 6.46 16.45 -9.03
N VAL A 24 5.69 17.02 -8.11
CA VAL A 24 4.85 16.26 -7.18
C VAL A 24 3.44 16.24 -7.76
N SER A 25 2.91 15.06 -8.02
CA SER A 25 1.53 14.86 -8.43
C SER A 25 0.73 14.27 -7.27
N VAL A 26 -0.55 14.63 -7.19
CA VAL A 26 -1.51 14.01 -6.28
C VAL A 26 -2.75 13.64 -7.07
N SER A 27 -3.18 12.39 -6.97
CA SER A 27 -4.43 11.89 -7.55
C SER A 27 -5.31 11.24 -6.49
N GLY A 28 -6.57 11.04 -6.82
CA GLY A 28 -7.50 10.32 -5.96
C GLY A 28 -8.57 9.62 -6.77
N ASN A 29 -9.19 8.62 -6.16
CA ASN A 29 -10.21 7.79 -6.77
C ASN A 29 -11.33 7.45 -5.77
N VAL A 30 -12.49 7.10 -6.30
CA VAL A 30 -13.64 6.58 -5.56
C VAL A 30 -14.38 5.56 -6.41
N ALA A 31 -14.84 4.48 -5.80
CA ALA A 31 -15.61 3.43 -6.45
C ALA A 31 -16.74 2.96 -5.54
N ILE A 32 -17.82 2.48 -6.17
CA ILE A 32 -18.90 1.75 -5.52
C ILE A 32 -19.08 0.45 -6.31
N GLY A 33 -19.04 -0.67 -5.60
CA GLY A 33 -19.26 -2.01 -6.14
C GLY A 33 -20.35 -2.73 -5.36
N THR A 34 -20.87 -3.81 -5.94
CA THR A 34 -21.77 -4.72 -5.22
C THR A 34 -21.04 -5.63 -4.25
N GLU A 35 -19.71 -5.73 -4.38
CA GLU A 35 -18.85 -6.53 -3.50
C GLU A 35 -17.39 -6.08 -3.63
N TYR A 36 -16.62 -6.19 -2.54
CA TYR A 36 -15.16 -6.09 -2.56
C TYR A 36 -14.56 -7.50 -2.61
N VAL A 37 -13.86 -7.83 -3.69
CA VAL A 37 -13.13 -9.11 -3.83
C VAL A 37 -11.63 -8.84 -3.94
N TRP A 38 -10.87 -9.42 -3.03
CA TRP A 38 -9.41 -9.32 -3.01
C TRP A 38 -8.78 -10.69 -3.28
N ARG A 39 -8.02 -10.80 -4.37
CA ARG A 39 -7.35 -12.04 -4.80
C ARG A 39 -8.28 -13.27 -4.86
N GLY A 40 -9.55 -13.05 -5.19
CA GLY A 40 -10.56 -14.11 -5.32
C GLY A 40 -11.31 -14.45 -4.02
N VAL A 41 -11.09 -13.71 -2.94
CA VAL A 41 -11.78 -13.87 -1.65
C VAL A 41 -12.65 -12.65 -1.39
N THR A 42 -13.90 -12.86 -0.99
CA THR A 42 -14.78 -11.75 -0.58
C THR A 42 -14.22 -11.06 0.65
N GLN A 43 -14.25 -9.73 0.65
CA GLN A 43 -13.87 -8.89 1.78
C GLN A 43 -15.07 -8.15 2.37
N SER A 44 -16.21 -8.10 1.66
CA SER A 44 -17.45 -7.44 2.12
C SER A 44 -18.63 -8.40 2.21
N ASN A 45 -18.40 -9.71 2.14
CA ASN A 45 -19.42 -10.76 2.27
C ASN A 45 -20.66 -10.59 1.36
N GLY A 46 -20.46 -10.21 0.10
CA GLY A 46 -21.55 -9.96 -0.84
C GLY A 46 -22.31 -8.65 -0.63
N ASP A 47 -21.96 -7.87 0.39
CA ASP A 47 -22.51 -6.54 0.63
C ASP A 47 -21.82 -5.50 -0.26
N MET A 48 -22.55 -4.41 -0.52
CA MET A 48 -22.03 -3.26 -1.26
C MET A 48 -20.73 -2.75 -0.64
N ALA A 49 -19.75 -2.50 -1.51
CA ALA A 49 -18.48 -1.92 -1.13
C ALA A 49 -18.36 -0.49 -1.67
N ILE A 50 -18.00 0.45 -0.80
CA ILE A 50 -17.50 1.77 -1.17
C ILE A 50 -16.01 1.82 -0.87
N SER A 51 -15.24 2.28 -1.84
CA SER A 51 -13.80 2.40 -1.69
C SER A 51 -13.26 3.66 -2.34
N GLY A 52 -12.05 4.03 -1.94
CA GLY A 52 -11.35 5.16 -2.53
C GLY A 52 -9.98 5.35 -1.91
N GLY A 53 -9.22 6.27 -2.49
CA GLY A 53 -7.85 6.50 -2.06
C GLY A 53 -7.23 7.77 -2.62
N PHE A 54 -6.04 8.05 -2.13
CA PHE A 54 -5.17 9.11 -2.63
C PHE A 54 -3.79 8.56 -2.92
N ASP A 55 -3.21 9.03 -4.02
CA ASP A 55 -1.87 8.70 -4.48
C ASP A 55 -1.05 9.98 -4.55
N LEU A 56 0.21 9.88 -4.16
CA LEU A 56 1.23 10.90 -4.33
C LEU A 56 2.39 10.30 -5.11
N GLU A 57 2.81 10.97 -6.17
CA GLU A 57 4.00 10.61 -6.93
C GLU A 57 4.99 11.77 -6.90
N ALA A 58 6.27 11.46 -6.70
CA ALA A 58 7.37 12.40 -6.70
C ALA A 58 8.53 11.78 -7.47
N GLY A 59 8.51 12.00 -8.79
CA GLY A 59 9.33 11.30 -9.77
C GLY A 59 9.32 9.78 -9.61
N ASN A 60 10.37 9.19 -9.04
CA ASN A 60 10.49 7.73 -8.91
C ASN A 60 9.89 7.18 -7.61
N PHE A 61 9.54 8.04 -6.66
CA PHE A 61 8.89 7.63 -5.41
C PHE A 61 7.39 7.78 -5.51
N TYR A 62 6.66 6.86 -4.88
CA TYR A 62 5.22 7.00 -4.68
C TYR A 62 4.83 6.62 -3.26
N ALA A 63 3.73 7.20 -2.80
CA ALA A 63 3.06 6.83 -1.57
C ALA A 63 1.57 7.05 -1.71
N GLY A 64 0.77 6.30 -0.98
CA GLY A 64 -0.67 6.46 -1.06
C GLY A 64 -1.40 5.70 0.02
N THR A 65 -2.70 5.85 -0.04
CA THR A 65 -3.61 5.22 0.89
C THR A 65 -4.91 4.84 0.21
N TRP A 66 -5.48 3.72 0.62
CA TRP A 66 -6.73 3.21 0.10
C TRP A 66 -7.60 2.74 1.27
N VAL A 67 -8.91 2.93 1.17
CA VAL A 67 -9.86 2.55 2.20
C VAL A 67 -11.10 1.91 1.57
N SER A 68 -11.65 0.90 2.24
CA SER A 68 -12.95 0.32 1.91
C SER A 68 -13.63 -0.23 3.15
N ASN A 69 -14.95 -0.38 3.09
CA ASN A 69 -15.65 -1.23 4.05
C ASN A 69 -15.33 -2.71 3.80
N VAL A 70 -15.32 -3.48 4.89
CA VAL A 70 -15.16 -4.94 4.91
C VAL A 70 -16.19 -5.59 5.85
N ASP A 71 -16.39 -6.89 5.68
CA ASP A 71 -17.12 -7.79 6.57
C ASP A 71 -16.51 -9.19 6.40
N PHE A 72 -15.95 -9.74 7.47
CA PHE A 72 -15.25 -11.03 7.48
C PHE A 72 -16.10 -12.18 8.03
N GLU A 73 -17.36 -11.95 8.39
CA GLU A 73 -18.25 -12.94 9.04
C GLU A 73 -17.63 -13.62 10.27
N ASP A 74 -16.71 -12.94 10.96
CA ASP A 74 -16.07 -13.44 12.15
C ASP A 74 -16.61 -12.76 13.41
N SER A 75 -16.03 -13.09 14.57
CA SER A 75 -16.43 -12.47 15.83
C SER A 75 -15.85 -11.05 16.02
N SER A 76 -15.14 -10.51 15.03
CA SER A 76 -14.60 -9.16 15.08
C SER A 76 -15.61 -8.17 14.50
N ASP A 77 -15.70 -6.98 15.08
CA ASP A 77 -16.50 -5.87 14.53
C ASP A 77 -15.72 -5.10 13.44
N THR A 78 -14.81 -5.78 12.72
CA THR A 78 -13.97 -5.14 11.70
C THR A 78 -14.82 -4.76 10.51
N ASN A 79 -14.95 -3.47 10.25
CA ASN A 79 -15.81 -2.93 9.20
C ASN A 79 -15.06 -2.06 8.19
N ILE A 80 -13.76 -1.83 8.39
CA ILE A 80 -12.91 -1.00 7.55
C ILE A 80 -11.57 -1.72 7.31
N GLU A 81 -11.12 -1.68 6.06
CA GLU A 81 -9.74 -1.89 5.68
C GLU A 81 -9.14 -0.53 5.30
N TRP A 82 -8.00 -0.18 5.90
CA TRP A 82 -7.27 1.03 5.57
C TRP A 82 -5.81 0.70 5.27
N ASP A 83 -5.47 0.82 4.00
CA ASP A 83 -4.16 0.49 3.47
C ASP A 83 -3.29 1.73 3.36
N PHE A 84 -2.01 1.55 3.67
CA PHE A 84 -0.97 2.53 3.43
C PHE A 84 0.14 1.87 2.63
N TYR A 85 0.56 2.51 1.54
CA TYR A 85 1.64 2.00 0.72
C TYR A 85 2.63 3.10 0.38
N ALA A 86 3.87 2.67 0.14
CA ALA A 86 4.92 3.48 -0.41
C ALA A 86 5.87 2.61 -1.21
N GLY A 87 6.49 3.19 -2.22
CA GLY A 87 7.43 2.47 -3.06
C GLY A 87 8.33 3.36 -3.88
N PHE A 88 9.19 2.69 -4.63
CA PHE A 88 10.14 3.28 -5.54
C PHE A 88 10.19 2.46 -6.81
N THR A 89 10.10 3.13 -7.95
CA THR A 89 10.12 2.52 -9.28
C THR A 89 11.23 3.12 -10.14
N GLY A 90 11.63 2.42 -11.17
CA GLY A 90 12.56 2.94 -12.18
C GLY A 90 12.90 1.93 -13.26
N ASP A 91 13.71 2.38 -14.20
CA ASP A 91 14.16 1.58 -15.34
C ASP A 91 15.58 1.04 -15.10
N LEU A 92 15.76 -0.27 -15.28
CA LEU A 92 17.10 -0.90 -15.34
C LEU A 92 17.70 -0.77 -16.75
N THR A 93 16.85 -0.82 -17.77
CA THR A 93 17.15 -0.59 -19.19
C THR A 93 15.93 0.03 -19.86
N ASP A 94 16.04 0.43 -21.14
CA ASP A 94 14.91 0.95 -21.94
C ASP A 94 13.73 -0.02 -22.10
N THR A 95 13.90 -1.29 -21.70
CA THR A 95 12.89 -2.36 -21.84
C THR A 95 12.59 -3.11 -20.55
N VAL A 96 13.30 -2.80 -19.46
CA VAL A 96 13.17 -3.50 -18.18
C VAL A 96 13.03 -2.48 -17.07
N ALA A 97 11.89 -2.50 -16.41
CA ALA A 97 11.60 -1.69 -15.23
C ALA A 97 11.54 -2.55 -13.96
N PHE A 98 11.66 -1.91 -12.80
CA PHE A 98 11.44 -2.51 -11.50
C PHE A 98 10.52 -1.65 -10.64
N ASP A 99 9.86 -2.29 -9.69
CA ASP A 99 9.07 -1.65 -8.64
C ASP A 99 9.38 -2.34 -7.32
N LEU A 100 9.72 -1.55 -6.30
CA LEU A 100 9.86 -2.01 -4.93
C LEU A 100 8.87 -1.24 -4.05
N GLY A 101 7.85 -1.95 -3.58
CA GLY A 101 6.80 -1.41 -2.73
C GLY A 101 6.70 -2.12 -1.37
N LEU A 102 6.20 -1.38 -0.39
CA LEU A 102 5.71 -1.89 0.89
C LEU A 102 4.27 -1.42 1.09
N ILE A 103 3.44 -2.32 1.60
CA ILE A 103 2.05 -2.05 1.95
C ILE A 103 1.77 -2.56 3.36
N TYR A 104 1.03 -1.76 4.12
CA TYR A 104 0.52 -2.08 5.44
C TYR A 104 -1.01 -2.04 5.40
N TYR A 105 -1.64 -3.19 5.69
CA TYR A 105 -3.08 -3.33 5.82
C TYR A 105 -3.46 -3.07 7.28
N ALA A 106 -4.28 -2.06 7.54
CA ALA A 106 -4.82 -1.78 8.86
C ALA A 106 -6.31 -2.15 8.92
N TYR A 107 -6.66 -2.86 9.99
CA TYR A 107 -8.04 -3.23 10.33
C TYR A 107 -8.37 -2.63 11.70
N PRO A 108 -8.75 -1.33 11.74
CA PRO A 108 -9.02 -0.62 12.99
C PRO A 108 -10.29 -1.09 13.70
#